data_AF-A0A7S2S2X0-F1
#
_entry.id   AF-A0A7S2S2X0-F1
#
_cell.length_a   1.000
_cell.length_b   1.000
_cell.length_c   1.000
_cell.angle_alpha   90.00
_cell.angle_beta   90.00
_cell.angle_gamma   90.00
#
_symmetry.space_group_name_H-M   'P 1'
#
loop_
_entity.id
_entity.type
_entity.pdbx_description
1 polymer ?
#
loop_
_entity_poly.entity_id
_entity_poly.type
_entity_poly.pdbx_seq_one_letter_code
_entity_poly.pdbx_strand_id
1 'polypeptide(L)'
;LYGFLTEVKRILRSGGIFITREHDLKLIPAKPSNFTTFERGKSGLDGKTPYPMLDLAHSVFNAVTGVSVRDEAEEIRAFRPLSEWSRILETLGFEDSLVYESEDGDPTWDEMMCFYKPTKNTSSDTTEKTSVWKESTVPDTEKSLKESGEPPLT
;
A
#
# COMPACT_ATOMS: atom_id res chain seq x y z
N LEU A 1 -10.81 8.19 13.98
CA LEU A 1 -9.68 7.86 13.07
C LEU A 1 -9.47 8.91 11.96
N TYR A 2 -10.35 9.01 10.95
CA TYR A 2 -10.13 9.93 9.80
C TYR A 2 -9.86 11.38 10.21
N GLY A 3 -10.60 11.93 11.18
CA GLY A 3 -10.33 13.28 11.70
C GLY A 3 -8.91 13.43 12.27
N PHE A 4 -8.44 12.45 13.05
CA PHE A 4 -7.07 12.44 13.58
C PHE A 4 -6.02 12.39 12.47
N LEU A 5 -6.15 11.48 11.50
CA LEU A 5 -5.20 11.35 10.39
C LEU A 5 -5.18 12.58 9.47
N THR A 6 -6.33 13.24 9.28
CA THR A 6 -6.41 14.54 8.59
C THR A 6 -5.60 15.60 9.32
N GLU A 7 -5.69 15.66 10.64
CA GLU A 7 -4.91 16.60 11.45
C GLU A 7 -3.41 16.29 11.42
N VAL A 8 -3.04 15.01 11.45
CA VAL A 8 -1.65 14.58 11.21
C VAL A 8 -1.17 15.10 9.86
N LYS A 9 -1.90 14.84 8.77
CA LYS A 9 -1.54 15.35 7.43
C LYS A 9 -1.43 16.87 7.39
N ARG A 10 -2.30 17.59 8.12
CA ARG A 10 -2.30 19.05 8.17
C ARG A 10 -0.98 19.59 8.73
N ILE A 11 -0.48 18.99 9.81
CA ILE A 11 0.77 19.45 10.47
C ILE A 11 2.04 19.01 9.74
N LEU A 12 1.99 17.93 8.95
CA LEU A 12 3.14 17.53 8.13
C LEU A 12 3.45 18.60 7.07
N ARG A 13 4.73 18.95 6.94
CA ARG A 13 5.22 19.73 5.79
C ARG A 13 5.07 18.92 4.49
N SER A 14 5.08 19.61 3.34
CA SER A 14 5.23 18.94 2.05
C SER A 14 6.53 18.14 2.00
N GLY A 15 6.46 16.90 1.51
CA GLY A 15 7.54 15.92 1.58
C GLY A 15 7.82 15.39 2.99
N GLY A 16 7.00 15.73 3.98
CA GLY A 16 7.11 15.19 5.34
C GLY A 16 6.76 13.71 5.38
N ILE A 17 7.42 12.97 6.27
CA ILE A 17 7.26 11.52 6.44
C ILE A 17 6.30 11.25 7.60
N PHE A 18 5.41 10.28 7.41
CA PHE A 18 4.56 9.71 8.44
C PHE A 18 4.88 8.21 8.56
N ILE A 19 5.38 7.80 9.72
CA ILE A 19 5.71 6.41 10.02
C ILE A 19 4.68 5.90 11.00
N THR A 20 4.13 4.73 10.73
CA THR A 20 3.19 4.04 11.63
C THR A 20 3.63 2.60 11.82
N ARG A 21 3.26 2.00 12.95
CA ARG A 21 3.53 0.60 13.27
C ARG A 21 2.19 -0.07 13.51
N GLU A 22 1.92 -1.12 12.74
CA GLU A 22 0.61 -1.76 12.70
C GLU A 22 0.77 -3.28 12.52
N HIS A 23 -0.10 -4.05 13.17
CA HIS A 23 -0.16 -5.49 12.98
C HIS A 23 -0.88 -5.85 11.68
N ASP A 24 -0.26 -6.64 10.81
CA ASP A 24 -0.94 -7.14 9.61
C ASP A 24 -1.94 -8.23 9.99
N LEU A 25 -3.21 -7.86 10.05
CA LEU A 25 -4.29 -8.83 10.19
C LEU A 25 -4.50 -9.59 8.87
N LYS A 26 -3.57 -10.48 8.54
CA LYS A 26 -3.61 -11.31 7.32
C LYS A 26 -4.91 -12.11 7.32
N LEU A 27 -5.83 -11.71 6.45
CA LEU A 27 -7.00 -12.50 6.13
C LEU A 27 -6.52 -13.60 5.20
N ILE A 28 -6.30 -14.80 5.74
CA ILE A 28 -6.12 -15.98 4.89
C ILE A 28 -7.44 -16.14 4.15
N PRO A 29 -7.48 -16.05 2.80
CA PRO A 29 -8.71 -16.28 2.08
C PRO A 29 -9.18 -17.70 2.43
N ALA A 30 -10.40 -17.80 2.96
CA ALA A 30 -11.07 -19.08 3.08
C ALA A 30 -10.94 -19.79 1.73
N LYS A 31 -10.55 -21.07 1.78
CA LYS A 31 -10.43 -21.94 0.60
C LYS A 31 -11.63 -21.66 -0.33
N PRO A 32 -11.44 -21.49 -1.65
CA PRO A 32 -12.52 -21.03 -2.51
C PRO A 32 -13.62 -22.08 -2.58
N SER A 33 -14.64 -21.93 -1.74
CA SER A 33 -15.98 -22.45 -1.99
C SER A 33 -16.79 -21.28 -2.54
N ASN A 34 -16.89 -21.23 -3.86
CA ASN A 34 -18.05 -20.77 -4.61
C ASN A 34 -18.82 -19.60 -3.93
N PHE A 35 -18.25 -18.39 -4.01
CA PHE A 35 -18.96 -17.08 -3.98
C PHE A 35 -20.11 -16.88 -2.98
N THR A 36 -19.91 -16.05 -1.94
CA THR A 36 -20.63 -14.78 -1.68
C THR A 36 -20.39 -14.30 -0.24
N THR A 37 -20.19 -12.98 -0.12
CA THR A 37 -20.32 -12.17 1.10
C THR A 37 -19.14 -12.18 2.07
N PHE A 38 -18.43 -11.06 2.11
CA PHE A 38 -17.56 -10.66 3.22
C PHE A 38 -18.47 -10.33 4.43
N GLU A 39 -18.90 -11.35 5.17
CA GLU A 39 -19.60 -11.14 6.44
C GLU A 39 -18.58 -10.68 7.50
N ARG A 40 -18.64 -9.40 7.84
CA ARG A 40 -17.97 -8.85 9.03
C ARG A 40 -18.52 -9.60 10.26
N GLY A 41 -17.72 -10.50 10.83
CA GLY A 41 -18.02 -11.09 12.15
C GLY A 41 -18.06 -12.62 12.28
N LYS A 42 -17.53 -13.41 11.34
CA LYS A 42 -17.33 -14.85 11.58
C LYS A 42 -15.86 -15.22 11.55
N SER A 43 -15.27 -15.31 12.75
CA SER A 43 -13.93 -15.85 12.99
C SER A 43 -13.92 -17.34 12.59
N GLY A 44 -13.30 -17.64 11.45
CA GLY A 44 -13.13 -19.00 10.96
C GLY A 44 -12.04 -19.73 11.74
N LEU A 45 -12.43 -20.78 12.48
CA LEU A 45 -11.51 -21.87 12.80
C LEU A 45 -11.09 -22.53 11.50
N ASP A 46 -9.78 -22.60 11.27
CA ASP A 46 -9.00 -23.27 10.20
C ASP A 46 -8.30 -22.37 9.14
N GLY A 47 -8.59 -21.07 9.16
CA GLY A 47 -7.82 -19.97 8.56
C GLY A 47 -7.43 -18.95 9.63
N LYS A 48 -6.37 -19.28 10.40
CA LYS A 48 -5.94 -18.62 11.64
C LYS A 48 -5.81 -17.10 11.48
N THR A 49 -6.84 -16.37 11.88
CA THR A 49 -6.78 -14.92 12.01
C THR A 49 -5.93 -14.59 13.25
N PRO A 50 -4.96 -13.68 13.20
CA PRO A 50 -4.08 -13.41 14.33
C PRO A 50 -4.77 -12.71 15.51
N TYR A 51 -6.07 -12.36 15.40
CA TYR A 51 -6.86 -11.69 16.44
C TYR A 51 -6.61 -12.21 17.87
N PRO A 52 -6.75 -13.52 18.18
CA PRO A 52 -6.55 -13.97 19.56
C PRO A 52 -5.12 -13.77 20.07
N MET A 53 -4.14 -13.86 19.16
CA MET A 53 -2.75 -13.60 19.49
C MET A 53 -2.58 -12.10 19.76
N LEU A 54 -3.05 -11.23 18.86
CA LEU A 54 -2.92 -9.78 18.98
C LEU A 54 -3.61 -9.27 20.26
N ASP A 55 -4.82 -9.75 20.53
CA ASP A 55 -5.53 -9.44 21.77
C ASP A 55 -4.74 -9.87 23.01
N LEU A 56 -4.17 -11.09 23.00
CA LEU A 56 -3.38 -11.58 24.12
C LEU A 56 -2.09 -10.78 24.31
N ALA A 57 -1.42 -10.37 23.24
CA ALA A 57 -0.22 -9.54 23.32
C ALA A 57 -0.53 -8.20 24.01
N HIS A 58 -1.62 -7.54 23.62
CA HIS A 58 -2.08 -6.32 24.29
C HIS A 58 -2.48 -6.58 25.75
N SER A 59 -3.24 -7.65 26.04
CA SER A 59 -3.63 -8.00 27.41
C SER A 59 -2.43 -8.28 28.32
N VAL A 60 -1.42 -9.00 27.84
CA VAL A 60 -0.19 -9.27 28.61
C VAL A 60 0.59 -7.99 28.85
N PHE A 61 0.75 -7.15 27.81
CA PHE A 61 1.42 -5.85 27.95
C PHE A 61 0.71 -4.94 28.97
N ASN A 62 -0.62 -4.83 28.86
CA ASN A 62 -1.46 -4.05 29.76
C ASN A 62 -1.36 -4.56 31.22
N ALA A 63 -1.41 -5.88 31.42
CA ALA A 63 -1.24 -6.48 32.74
C ALA A 63 0.13 -6.17 33.37
N VAL A 64 1.21 -6.24 32.59
CA VAL A 64 2.57 -5.96 33.07
C VAL A 64 2.79 -4.46 33.33
N THR A 65 2.13 -3.58 32.56
CA THR A 65 2.22 -2.13 32.73
C THR A 65 1.24 -1.56 33.75
N GLY A 66 0.38 -2.40 34.34
CA GLY A 66 -0.54 -2.01 35.40
C GLY A 66 -1.83 -1.34 34.93
N VAL A 67 -2.19 -1.50 33.65
CA VAL A 67 -3.49 -1.07 33.11
C VAL A 67 -4.59 -1.91 33.76
N SER A 68 -5.64 -1.25 34.25
CA SER A 68 -6.76 -1.97 34.88
C SER A 68 -7.58 -2.72 33.82
N VAL A 69 -8.20 -3.84 34.20
CA VAL A 69 -9.12 -4.59 33.31
C VAL A 69 -10.24 -3.69 32.78
N ARG A 70 -10.67 -2.70 33.57
CA ARG A 70 -11.69 -1.73 33.15
C ARG A 70 -11.17 -0.85 32.02
N ASP A 71 -9.97 -0.28 32.17
CA ASP A 71 -9.38 0.61 31.16
C ASP A 71 -9.01 -0.17 29.90
N GLU A 72 -8.52 -1.40 30.05
CA GLU A 72 -8.27 -2.32 28.93
C GLU A 72 -9.56 -2.60 28.13
N ALA A 73 -10.69 -2.82 28.81
CA ALA A 73 -11.96 -3.08 28.13
C ALA A 73 -12.49 -1.88 27.32
N GLU A 74 -11.99 -0.67 27.60
CA GLU A 74 -12.32 0.55 26.86
C GLU A 74 -11.30 0.84 25.72
N GLU A 75 -10.27 0.01 25.56
CA GLU A 75 -9.24 0.14 24.53
C GLU A 75 -9.83 -0.06 23.11
N ILE A 76 -9.51 0.86 22.21
CA ILE A 76 -9.89 0.72 20.80
C ILE A 76 -8.86 -0.16 20.08
N ARG A 77 -9.19 -1.44 19.88
CA ARG A 77 -8.37 -2.41 19.13
C ARG A 77 -8.84 -2.53 17.69
N ALA A 78 -8.38 -1.62 16.84
CA ALA A 78 -8.85 -1.50 15.48
C ALA A 78 -7.97 -2.26 14.46
N PHE A 79 -7.61 -3.52 14.78
CA PHE A 79 -6.79 -4.39 13.92
C PHE A 79 -7.43 -4.59 12.55
N ARG A 80 -6.63 -4.49 11.50
CA ARG A 80 -7.04 -4.66 10.10
C ARG A 80 -5.82 -5.00 9.22
N PRO A 81 -6.03 -5.49 7.99
CA PRO A 81 -4.92 -5.75 7.07
C PRO A 81 -4.14 -4.48 6.74
N LEU A 82 -2.83 -4.58 6.49
CA LEU A 82 -2.03 -3.41 6.11
C LEU A 82 -2.51 -2.77 4.81
N SER A 83 -3.01 -3.56 3.87
CA SER A 83 -3.63 -3.04 2.64
C SER A 83 -4.81 -2.10 2.92
N GLU A 84 -5.57 -2.34 3.99
CA GLU A 84 -6.64 -1.45 4.40
C GLU A 84 -6.09 -0.18 5.05
N TRP A 85 -5.02 -0.29 5.86
CA TRP A 85 -4.31 0.87 6.40
C TRP A 85 -3.74 1.79 5.31
N SER A 86 -3.02 1.23 4.33
CA SER A 86 -2.50 1.97 3.18
C SER A 86 -3.63 2.68 2.44
N ARG A 87 -4.73 1.96 2.14
CA ARG A 87 -5.89 2.56 1.48
C ARG A 87 -6.49 3.72 2.26
N ILE A 88 -6.61 3.62 3.59
CA ILE A 88 -7.13 4.72 4.42
C ILE A 88 -6.22 5.96 4.29
N LEU A 89 -4.91 5.79 4.38
CA LEU A 89 -3.96 6.90 4.29
C LEU A 89 -3.92 7.53 2.89
N GLU A 90 -3.97 6.70 1.85
CA GLU A 90 -4.07 7.15 0.46
C GLU A 90 -5.35 7.95 0.19
N THR A 91 -6.50 7.52 0.73
CA THR A 91 -7.76 8.30 0.59
C THR A 91 -7.68 9.67 1.26
N LEU A 92 -6.83 9.82 2.27
CA LEU A 92 -6.53 11.10 2.91
C LEU A 92 -5.43 11.89 2.17
N GLY A 93 -4.84 11.31 1.11
CA GLY A 93 -3.84 11.89 0.23
C GLY A 93 -2.42 11.90 0.81
N PHE A 94 -2.10 10.94 1.67
CA PHE A 94 -0.72 10.47 1.79
C PHE A 94 -0.36 9.61 0.57
N GLU A 95 0.92 9.44 0.30
CA GLU A 95 1.44 8.46 -0.66
C GLU A 95 2.26 7.42 0.09
N ASP A 96 2.09 6.15 -0.28
CA ASP A 96 2.86 5.03 0.26
C ASP A 96 4.28 5.05 -0.33
N SER A 97 5.30 4.99 0.53
CA SER A 97 6.70 4.95 0.08
C SER A 97 7.15 3.54 -0.34
N LEU A 98 6.35 2.51 -0.03
CA LEU A 98 6.70 1.10 -0.18
C LEU A 98 7.91 0.67 0.67
N VAL A 99 8.28 1.47 1.67
CA VAL A 99 9.30 1.13 2.66
C VAL A 99 8.60 0.56 3.90
N TYR A 100 8.83 -0.73 4.12
CA TYR A 100 8.24 -1.53 5.19
C TYR A 100 9.37 -2.25 5.92
N GLU A 101 9.24 -2.40 7.24
CA GLU A 101 10.18 -3.15 8.08
C GLU A 101 9.40 -4.01 9.07
N SER A 102 9.79 -5.26 9.22
CA SER A 102 9.22 -6.20 10.20
C SER A 102 10.33 -6.75 11.08
N GLU A 103 9.99 -7.05 12.34
CA GLU A 103 10.91 -7.73 13.24
C GLU A 103 10.93 -9.24 12.95
N ASP A 104 12.12 -9.81 12.74
CA ASP A 104 12.25 -11.24 12.48
C ASP A 104 11.83 -12.06 13.71
N GLY A 105 10.99 -13.08 13.48
CA GLY A 105 10.46 -13.93 14.55
C GLY A 105 9.32 -13.34 15.36
N ASP A 106 8.83 -12.13 15.07
CA ASP A 106 7.66 -11.56 15.75
C ASP A 106 6.37 -12.33 15.37
N PRO A 107 5.72 -13.02 16.33
CA PRO A 107 4.50 -13.78 16.07
C PRO A 107 3.26 -12.89 15.86
N THR A 108 3.38 -11.58 16.10
CA THR A 108 2.31 -10.60 15.94
C THR A 108 2.26 -9.98 14.56
N TRP A 109 3.29 -10.22 13.73
CA TRP A 109 3.45 -9.56 12.44
C TRP A 109 3.29 -8.03 12.55
N ASP A 110 4.01 -7.43 13.49
CA ASP A 110 4.06 -6.00 13.67
C ASP A 110 4.98 -5.36 12.62
N GLU A 111 4.39 -4.62 11.70
CA GLU A 111 5.07 -4.04 10.55
C GLU A 111 5.09 -2.52 10.67
N MET A 112 6.27 -1.94 10.50
CA MET A 112 6.45 -0.50 10.37
C MET A 112 6.26 -0.11 8.91
N MET A 113 5.37 0.84 8.66
CA MET A 113 5.02 1.35 7.34
C MET A 113 5.41 2.83 7.22
N CYS A 114 5.90 3.23 6.05
CA CYS A 114 6.31 4.60 5.78
C CYS A 114 5.48 5.25 4.67
N PHE A 115 4.90 6.40 4.97
CA PHE A 115 4.14 7.23 4.05
C PHE A 115 4.72 8.64 3.99
N TYR A 116 4.36 9.41 2.97
CA TYR A 116 4.71 10.82 2.91
C TYR A 116 3.56 11.71 2.43
N LYS A 117 3.62 12.98 2.81
CA LYS A 117 2.74 14.02 2.28
C LYS A 117 3.31 14.55 0.96
N PRO A 118 2.61 14.45 -0.17
CA PRO A 118 3.13 14.89 -1.46
C PRO A 118 3.51 16.37 -1.46
N THR A 119 4.52 16.72 -2.25
CA THR A 119 4.82 18.11 -2.55
C THR A 119 3.74 18.68 -3.44
N LYS A 120 3.27 19.89 -3.17
CA LYS A 120 2.41 20.60 -4.14
C LYS A 120 3.28 20.86 -5.36
N ASN A 121 3.04 20.15 -6.46
CA ASN A 121 3.65 20.50 -7.73
C ASN A 121 3.18 21.90 -8.11
N THR A 122 4.03 22.91 -7.93
CA THR A 122 3.87 24.21 -8.57
C THR A 122 4.25 24.07 -10.03
N SER A 123 3.46 23.32 -10.80
CA SER A 123 3.54 23.31 -12.25
C SER A 123 2.42 24.17 -12.82
N SER A 124 2.56 25.49 -12.66
CA SER A 124 2.01 26.44 -13.62
C SER A 124 3.15 26.85 -14.54
N ASP A 125 3.49 25.97 -15.47
CA ASP A 125 4.23 26.38 -16.66
C ASP A 125 3.38 25.97 -17.87
N THR A 126 2.42 26.84 -18.19
CA THR A 126 1.65 26.77 -19.43
C THR A 126 2.59 27.13 -20.57
N THR A 127 3.42 26.19 -20.99
CA THR A 127 4.06 26.29 -22.31
C THR A 127 3.09 25.68 -23.32
N GLU A 128 2.28 26.53 -23.95
CA GLU A 128 1.58 26.20 -25.19
C GLU A 128 2.60 25.71 -26.22
N LYS A 129 2.63 24.40 -26.48
CA LYS A 129 3.27 23.87 -27.68
C LYS A 129 2.21 23.80 -28.78
N THR A 130 2.15 24.85 -29.59
CA THR A 130 1.57 24.79 -30.93
C THR A 130 2.45 23.88 -31.80
N SER A 131 2.03 22.63 -31.98
CA SER A 131 2.66 21.71 -32.93
C SER A 131 2.16 22.00 -34.35
N VAL A 132 2.92 22.80 -35.10
CA VAL A 132 2.84 22.85 -36.57
C VAL A 132 3.52 21.58 -37.09
N TRP A 133 2.73 20.66 -37.65
CA TRP A 133 3.26 19.54 -38.42
C TRP A 133 3.89 20.08 -39.71
N LYS A 134 5.21 19.90 -39.88
CA LYS A 134 5.86 19.99 -41.19
C LYS A 134 6.01 18.58 -41.73
N GLU A 135 5.33 18.34 -42.83
CA GLU A 135 5.39 17.12 -43.63
C GLU A 135 6.80 16.95 -44.21
N SER A 136 7.44 15.83 -43.90
CA SER A 136 8.76 15.47 -44.41
C SER A 136 8.56 14.71 -45.72
N THR A 137 8.91 15.34 -46.84
CA THR A 137 8.97 14.70 -48.15
C THR A 137 10.12 13.69 -48.19
N VAL A 138 9.79 12.44 -48.53
CA VAL A 138 10.75 11.35 -48.80
C VAL A 138 11.12 11.42 -50.28
N PRO A 139 12.40 11.37 -50.68
CA PRO A 139 12.77 11.24 -52.08
C PRO A 139 12.68 9.78 -52.53
N ASP A 140 11.92 9.56 -53.61
CA ASP A 140 11.92 8.35 -54.43
C ASP A 140 13.33 7.95 -54.86
N THR A 141 13.68 6.67 -54.71
CA THR A 141 14.68 6.03 -55.56
C THR A 141 14.38 4.53 -55.67
N GLU A 142 13.52 4.18 -56.63
CA GLU A 142 13.58 2.87 -57.28
C GLU A 142 14.67 2.90 -58.37
N LYS A 143 15.70 2.06 -58.25
CA LYS A 143 16.16 1.19 -59.36
C LYS A 143 17.20 0.16 -58.93
N SER A 144 16.73 -1.08 -58.86
CA SER A 144 17.30 -2.31 -59.46
C SER A 144 18.80 -2.59 -59.30
N LEU A 145 19.14 -3.71 -58.63
CA LEU A 145 19.83 -4.83 -59.29
C LEU A 145 19.68 -6.13 -58.48
N LYS A 146 19.50 -7.22 -59.22
CA LYS A 146 19.17 -8.59 -58.81
C LYS A 146 20.43 -9.42 -58.44
N GLU A 147 20.16 -10.62 -57.90
CA GLU A 147 21.01 -11.83 -57.84
C GLU A 147 22.12 -11.82 -56.76
N SER A 148 22.39 -12.85 -55.96
CA SER A 148 22.03 -14.27 -55.95
C SER A 148 22.55 -14.94 -54.66
N GLY A 149 21.90 -16.03 -54.22
CA GLY A 149 22.58 -17.19 -53.60
C GLY A 149 22.81 -17.21 -52.08
N GLU A 150 21.93 -17.87 -51.33
CA GLU A 150 22.29 -18.52 -50.06
C GLU A 150 23.21 -19.73 -50.30
N PRO A 151 24.12 -20.03 -49.37
CA PRO A 151 24.48 -21.41 -49.06
C PRO A 151 24.25 -21.76 -47.58
N PRO A 152 24.14 -23.06 -47.26
CA PRO A 152 23.45 -23.55 -46.07
C PRO A 152 24.31 -23.58 -44.82
N LEU A 153 23.59 -23.69 -43.70
CA LEU A 153 24.05 -23.92 -42.33
C LEU A 153 24.98 -25.13 -42.21
N THR A 154 26.04 -24.95 -41.42
CA THR A 154 26.79 -26.01 -40.73
C THR A 154 26.89 -25.66 -39.26
#